data_AF-A0A1C9C923-F1
#
_entry.id   AF-A0A1C9C923-F1
#
_cell.length_a   1.000
_cell.length_b   1.000
_cell.length_c   1.000
_cell.angle_alpha   90.00
_cell.angle_beta   90.00
_cell.angle_gamma   90.00
#
_symmetry.space_group_name_H-M   'P 1'
#
loop_
_entity.id
_entity.type
_entity.pdbx_description
1 polymer ?
#
loop_
_entity_poly.entity_id
_entity_poly.type
_entity_poly.pdbx_seq_one_letter_code
_entity_poly.pdbx_strand_id
1 'polypeptide(L)'
;MKKTKNKIHIKQGDIVKIISGKNKGEIGKVTKILRKTQQIIIENINLKIKHIRPKREGEAGQIIKIEGPIHSSNVSLYNKVEE
;
A
#
# COMPACT_ATOMS: atom_id res chain seq x y z
N MET A 1 0.58 14.73 -26.48
CA MET A 1 -0.42 13.85 -25.83
C MET A 1 -0.60 14.25 -24.36
N LYS A 2 -1.77 14.76 -23.97
CA LYS A 2 -2.08 15.07 -22.56
C LYS A 2 -2.28 13.74 -21.82
N LYS A 3 -1.39 13.41 -20.86
CA LYS A 3 -1.58 12.28 -19.95
C LYS A 3 -2.81 12.57 -19.10
N THR A 4 -3.93 11.91 -19.39
CA THR A 4 -5.10 11.89 -18.51
C THR A 4 -4.65 11.31 -17.17
N LYS A 5 -4.69 12.12 -16.12
CA LYS A 5 -4.41 11.66 -14.76
C LYS A 5 -5.61 10.82 -14.32
N ASN A 6 -5.42 9.51 -14.16
CA ASN A 6 -6.44 8.66 -13.54
C ASN A 6 -6.79 9.22 -12.16
N LYS A 7 -8.08 9.48 -11.94
CA LYS A 7 -8.60 10.09 -10.72
C LYS A 7 -8.72 9.00 -9.66
N ILE A 8 -7.97 9.16 -8.56
CA ILE A 8 -8.07 8.30 -7.38
C ILE A 8 -8.84 9.08 -6.32
N HIS A 9 -9.77 8.41 -5.63
CA HIS A 9 -10.64 9.02 -4.62
C HIS A 9 -9.98 9.17 -3.23
N ILE A 10 -8.75 8.68 -3.08
CA ILE A 10 -7.97 8.62 -1.83
C ILE A 10 -6.73 9.50 -1.96
N LYS A 11 -6.33 10.13 -0.87
CA LYS A 11 -5.11 10.94 -0.75
C LYS A 11 -4.09 10.25 0.15
N GLN A 12 -2.84 10.68 0.02
CA GLN A 12 -1.77 10.21 0.87
C GLN A 12 -2.02 10.72 2.29
N GLY A 13 -1.89 9.84 3.29
CA GLY A 13 -2.17 10.16 4.68
C GLY A 13 -3.59 9.85 5.15
N ASP A 14 -4.52 9.53 4.24
CA ASP A 14 -5.87 9.10 4.62
C ASP A 14 -5.82 7.75 5.34
N ILE A 15 -6.74 7.56 6.30
CA ILE A 15 -7.00 6.27 6.94
C ILE A 15 -8.06 5.56 6.11
N VAL A 16 -7.77 4.33 5.72
CA VAL A 16 -8.66 3.54 4.86
C VAL A 16 -8.88 2.16 5.45
N LYS A 17 -10.07 1.62 5.21
CA LYS A 17 -10.43 0.24 5.53
C LYS A 17 -10.48 -0.58 4.25
N ILE A 18 -9.96 -1.81 4.30
CA ILE A 18 -10.02 -2.73 3.17
C ILE A 18 -11.39 -3.40 3.10
N ILE A 19 -12.02 -3.28 1.93
CA ILE A 19 -13.35 -3.82 1.63
C ILE A 19 -13.24 -5.28 1.15
N SER A 20 -12.21 -5.60 0.36
CA SER A 20 -12.07 -6.88 -0.32
C SER A 20 -10.62 -7.36 -0.44
N GLY A 21 -10.44 -8.68 -0.56
CA GLY A 21 -9.14 -9.34 -0.69
C GLY A 21 -8.69 -10.06 0.60
N LYS A 22 -7.42 -10.50 0.62
CA LYS A 22 -6.82 -11.26 1.74
C LYS A 22 -6.86 -10.51 3.06
N ASN A 23 -6.71 -9.19 3.00
CA ASN A 23 -6.58 -8.29 4.14
C ASN A 23 -7.92 -7.58 4.46
N LYS A 24 -9.06 -8.22 4.17
CA LYS A 24 -10.39 -7.61 4.34
C LYS A 24 -10.66 -7.25 5.80
N GLY A 25 -11.13 -6.03 6.03
CA GLY A 25 -11.50 -5.52 7.35
C GLY A 25 -10.38 -4.78 8.09
N GLU A 26 -9.13 -4.96 7.67
CA GLU A 26 -7.99 -4.23 8.24
C GLU A 26 -8.06 -2.73 7.89
N ILE A 27 -7.57 -1.93 8.82
CA ILE A 27 -7.53 -0.47 8.72
C ILE A 27 -6.06 -0.06 8.71
N GLY A 28 -5.70 0.87 7.84
CA GLY A 28 -4.35 1.38 7.79
C GLY A 28 -4.25 2.74 7.13
N LYS A 29 -3.08 3.35 7.28
CA LYS A 29 -2.77 4.65 6.71
C LYS A 29 -2.14 4.50 5.34
N VAL A 30 -2.54 5.36 4.40
CA VAL A 30 -1.97 5.35 3.03
C VAL A 30 -0.60 6.03 3.01
N THR A 31 0.46 5.25 2.81
CA THR A 31 1.84 5.74 2.71
C THR A 31 2.11 6.35 1.33
N LYS A 32 1.65 5.70 0.26
CA LYS A 32 2.00 6.08 -1.12
C LYS A 32 0.89 5.74 -2.10
N ILE A 33 0.76 6.57 -3.14
CA ILE A 33 -0.22 6.38 -4.21
C ILE A 33 0.50 6.22 -5.55
N LEU A 34 0.25 5.10 -6.22
CA LEU A 34 0.72 4.77 -7.56
C LEU A 34 -0.36 5.13 -8.58
N ARG A 35 -0.42 6.42 -8.96
CA ARG A 35 -1.47 6.95 -9.86
C ARG A 35 -1.53 6.29 -11.24
N LYS A 36 -0.41 5.79 -11.75
CA LYS A 36 -0.33 5.11 -13.05
C LYS A 36 -1.11 3.79 -13.05
N THR A 37 -1.02 3.03 -11.97
CA THR A 37 -1.63 1.70 -11.84
C THR A 37 -2.89 1.69 -10.98
N GLN A 38 -3.34 2.86 -10.50
CA GLN A 38 -4.48 3.00 -9.59
C GLN A 38 -4.33 2.16 -8.32
N GLN A 39 -3.09 2.05 -7.84
CA GLN A 39 -2.76 1.30 -6.64
C GLN A 39 -2.31 2.23 -5.52
N ILE A 40 -2.48 1.77 -4.30
CA ILE A 40 -2.07 2.44 -3.07
C ILE A 40 -1.25 1.47 -2.22
N ILE A 41 -0.32 2.01 -1.45
CA ILE A 41 0.45 1.29 -0.45
C ILE A 41 -0.06 1.74 0.91
N ILE A 42 -0.41 0.78 1.75
CA ILE A 42 -0.99 0.99 3.07
C ILE A 42 -0.01 0.39 4.08
N GLU A 43 0.25 1.11 5.16
CA GLU A 43 1.21 0.69 6.20
C GLU A 43 0.82 -0.65 6.82
N ASN A 44 1.81 -1.52 7.02
CA ASN A 44 1.69 -2.85 7.65
C ASN A 44 0.67 -3.82 7.01
N ILE A 45 0.20 -3.51 5.81
CA ILE A 45 -0.81 -4.29 5.10
C ILE A 45 -0.21 -4.90 3.84
N ASN A 46 -0.70 -6.10 3.46
CA ASN A 46 -0.25 -6.83 2.28
C ASN A 46 1.28 -7.05 2.27
N LEU A 47 1.83 -7.44 3.42
CA LEU A 47 3.25 -7.69 3.60
C LEU A 47 3.74 -8.84 2.71
N LYS A 48 4.80 -8.57 1.96
CA LYS A 48 5.48 -9.55 1.11
C LYS A 48 6.91 -9.73 1.59
N ILE A 49 7.36 -10.97 1.60
CA ILE A 49 8.73 -11.31 1.95
C ILE A 49 9.60 -11.10 0.71
N LYS A 50 10.61 -10.24 0.83
CA LYS A 50 11.61 -10.01 -0.21
C LYS A 50 12.97 -10.46 0.31
N HIS A 51 13.52 -11.45 -0.38
CA HIS A 51 14.89 -11.92 -0.16
C HIS A 51 15.85 -11.01 -0.94
N ILE A 52 16.74 -10.32 -0.22
CA ILE A 52 17.77 -9.48 -0.83
C ILE A 52 19.08 -10.27 -0.83
N ARG A 53 19.63 -10.48 -2.02
CA ARG A 53 20.99 -11.00 -2.18
C ARG A 53 22.00 -9.93 -1.73
N PRO A 54 23.06 -10.31 -1.01
CA PRO A 54 24.11 -9.39 -0.62
C PRO A 54 24.79 -8.81 -1.87
N LYS A 55 25.16 -7.52 -1.81
CA LYS A 55 25.78 -6.82 -2.95
C LYS A 55 27.30 -6.70 -2.81
N ARG A 56 27.82 -6.79 -1.59
CA ARG A 56 29.25 -6.71 -1.29
C ARG A 56 29.73 -7.98 -0.62
N GLU A 57 30.98 -8.31 -0.88
CA GLU A 57 31.67 -9.43 -0.24
C GLU A 57 31.74 -9.16 1.28
N GLY A 58 31.15 -10.06 2.08
CA GLY A 58 31.04 -9.93 3.54
C GLY A 58 29.69 -9.46 4.09
N GLU A 59 28.73 -9.04 3.25
CA GLU A 59 27.37 -8.73 3.72
C GLU A 59 26.51 -10.00 3.78
N ALA A 60 25.75 -10.16 4.88
CA ALA A 60 24.75 -11.22 4.97
C ALA A 60 23.51 -10.90 4.12
N GLY A 61 22.93 -11.93 3.49
CA GLY A 61 21.62 -11.80 2.83
C GLY A 61 20.55 -11.38 3.84
N GLN A 62 19.61 -10.53 3.42
CA GLN A 62 18.55 -10.02 4.30
C GLN A 62 17.17 -10.49 3.83
N ILE A 63 16.34 -10.88 4.80
CA ILE A 63 14.92 -11.17 4.59
C ILE A 63 14.13 -9.98 5.12
N ILE A 64 13.64 -9.15 4.22
CA ILE A 64 12.81 -7.98 4.59
C ILE A 64 11.35 -8.22 4.25
N LYS A 65 10.46 -7.70 5.09
CA LYS A 65 9.03 -7.61 4.81
C LYS A 65 8.74 -6.23 4.25
N ILE A 66 8.10 -6.17 3.10
CA ILE A 66 7.74 -4.91 2.42
C ILE A 66 6.24 -4.84 2.23
N GLU A 67 5.65 -3.65 2.32
CA GLU A 67 4.23 -3.48 2.01
C GLU A 67 3.98 -3.61 0.50
N GLY A 68 2.94 -4.35 0.16
CA GLY A 68 2.51 -4.56 -1.22
C GLY A 68 1.43 -3.56 -1.65
N PRO A 69 1.39 -3.17 -2.93
CA PRO A 69 0.32 -2.32 -3.45
C PRO A 69 -1.04 -3.04 -3.46
N ILE A 70 -2.10 -2.30 -3.15
CA ILE A 70 -3.51 -2.71 -3.24
C ILE A 70 -4.23 -1.79 -4.23
N HIS A 71 -5.20 -2.29 -5.00
CA HIS A 71 -5.96 -1.47 -5.93
C HIS A 71 -6.92 -0.52 -5.18
N SER A 72 -7.06 0.73 -5.65
CA SER A 72 -7.87 1.74 -4.96
C SER A 72 -9.35 1.39 -4.86
N SER A 73 -9.88 0.48 -5.69
CA SER A 73 -11.27 0.02 -5.59
C SER A 73 -11.56 -0.84 -4.36
N ASN A 74 -10.53 -1.43 -3.76
CA ASN A 74 -10.69 -2.43 -2.69
C ASN A 74 -10.63 -1.80 -1.29
N VAL A 75 -10.72 -0.47 -1.22
CA VAL A 75 -10.56 0.31 0.00
C VAL A 75 -11.62 1.39 0.09
N SER A 76 -12.02 1.71 1.31
CA SER A 76 -12.95 2.79 1.63
C SER A 76 -12.30 3.75 2.61
N LEU A 77 -12.63 5.04 2.52
CA LEU A 77 -12.23 6.03 3.52
C LEU A 77 -12.80 5.60 4.88
N TYR A 78 -11.96 5.58 5.91
CA TYR A 78 -12.36 5.28 7.27
C TYR A 78 -12.17 6.52 8.12
N ASN A 79 -13.28 7.12 8.54
CA ASN A 79 -13.26 8.23 9.48
C ASN A 79 -13.45 7.66 10.88
N LYS A 80 -12.44 7.81 11.75
CA LYS A 80 -12.56 7.41 13.14
C LYS A 80 -13.40 8.50 13.82
N VAL A 81 -14.71 8.28 13.89
CA VAL A 81 -15.58 9.11 14.74
C VAL A 81 -15.25 8.66 16.16
N GLU A 82 -14.43 9.43 16.85
CA GLU A 82 -14.32 9.33 18.30
C GLU A 82 -15.57 10.02 18.87
N GLU A 83 -16.40 9.27 19.60
CA GLU A 83 -17.41 9.82 20.51
C GLU A 83 -16.75 10.51 21.70
#